data_AF-A0A451ACJ1-F1
#
_entry.id   AF-A0A451ACJ1-F1
#
_cell.length_a   1.000
_cell.length_b   1.000
_cell.length_c   1.000
_cell.angle_alpha   90.00
_cell.angle_beta   90.00
_cell.angle_gamma   90.00
#
_symmetry.space_group_name_H-M   'P 1'
#
loop_
_entity.id
_entity.type
_entity.pdbx_description
1 polymer ?
#
loop_
_entity_poly.entity_id
_entity_poly.type
_entity_poly.pdbx_seq_one_letter_code
_entity_poly.pdbx_strand_id
1 'polypeptide(L)' 'MLKDWQAAGLAKPSVLKPLIATLEQKRIVKVMGRLSVADRESLEAVIQTILGTS' A
#
# COMPACT_ATOMS: atom_id res chain seq x y z
N MET A 1 3.30 1.23 -10.30
CA MET A 1 3.17 -0.25 -10.29
C MET A 1 4.01 -0.79 -9.16
N LEU A 2 3.54 -1.79 -8.41
CA LEU A 2 4.35 -2.42 -7.38
C LEU A 2 5.43 -3.28 -8.05
N LYS A 3 6.69 -3.02 -7.71
CA LYS A 3 7.84 -3.72 -8.28
C LYS A 3 8.01 -5.10 -7.64
N ASP A 4 7.83 -5.18 -6.32
CA ASP A 4 8.09 -6.38 -5.53
C ASP A 4 6.79 -7.04 -5.07
N TRP A 5 5.81 -7.16 -5.97
CA TRP A 5 4.48 -7.68 -5.65
C TRP A 5 4.50 -9.12 -5.11
N GLN A 6 5.42 -9.97 -5.57
CA GLN A 6 5.61 -11.31 -5.03
C GLN A 6 6.06 -11.28 -3.57
N ALA A 7 7.01 -10.41 -3.23
CA ALA A 7 7.50 -10.25 -1.86
C ALA A 7 6.41 -9.72 -0.93
N ALA A 8 5.48 -8.93 -1.46
CA ALA A 8 4.29 -8.47 -0.76
C ALA A 8 3.19 -9.53 -0.58
N GLY A 9 3.38 -10.76 -1.08
CA GLY A 9 2.40 -11.85 -0.98
C GLY A 9 1.21 -11.70 -1.93
N LEU A 10 1.32 -10.85 -2.96
CA LEU A 10 0.28 -10.68 -3.97
C LEU A 10 0.36 -11.82 -4.99
N ALA A 11 -0.79 -12.32 -5.45
CA ALA A 11 -0.84 -13.43 -6.39
C ALA A 11 -0.49 -13.03 -7.84
N LYS A 12 -0.43 -11.73 -8.14
CA LYS A 12 -0.18 -11.21 -9.48
C LYS A 12 0.38 -9.77 -9.44
N PRO A 13 0.98 -9.29 -10.53
CA PRO A 13 1.36 -7.89 -10.66
C PRO A 13 0.18 -6.96 -10.33
N SER A 14 0.45 -5.94 -9.52
CA SER A 14 -0.58 -5.09 -8.94
C SER A 14 -0.15 -3.62 -8.94
N VAL A 15 -1.12 -2.73 -8.81
CA VAL A 15 -0.92 -1.27 -8.79
C VAL A 15 -1.51 -0.66 -7.53
N LEU A 16 -0.96 0.48 -7.10
CA LEU A 16 -1.55 1.29 -6.06
C LEU A 16 -2.76 2.05 -6.65
N LYS A 17 -3.96 1.81 -6.11
CA LYS A 17 -5.16 2.60 -6.39
C LYS A 17 -5.62 3.21 -5.05
N PRO A 18 -5.28 4.48 -4.77
CA PRO A 18 -5.50 5.05 -3.45
C PRO A 18 -6.99 5.20 -3.13
N LEU A 19 -7.35 4.77 -1.92
CA LEU A 19 -8.64 5.00 -1.26
C LEU A 19 -8.32 5.21 0.22
N ILE A 20 -8.61 6.40 0.75
CA ILE A 20 -8.37 6.73 2.16
C ILE A 20 -9.70 6.66 2.90
N ALA A 21 -9.75 5.84 3.94
CA ALA A 21 -10.93 5.68 4.80
C ALA A 21 -10.50 5.36 6.23
N THR A 22 -11.29 5.82 7.19
CA THR A 22 -11.13 5.45 8.61
C THR A 22 -11.88 4.15 8.88
N LEU A 23 -11.22 3.16 9.47
CA LEU A 23 -11.78 1.84 9.79
C LEU A 23 -11.58 1.53 11.28
N GLU A 24 -12.56 0.89 11.92
CA GLU A 24 -12.38 0.38 13.29
C GLU A 24 -11.39 -0.80 13.29
N GLN A 25 -10.42 -0.80 14.22
CA GLN A 25 -9.36 -1.83 14.28
C GLN A 25 -9.90 -3.27 14.34
N LYS A 26 -11.03 -3.49 15.04
CA LYS A 26 -11.70 -4.79 15.15
C LYS A 26 -12.23 -5.35 13.82
N ARG A 27 -12.28 -4.53 12.76
CA ARG A 27 -12.71 -4.95 11.41
C ARG A 27 -11.56 -5.55 10.58
N ILE A 28 -10.32 -5.46 11.06
CA ILE A 28 -9.17 -6.07 10.38
C ILE A 28 -9.15 -7.57 10.67
N VAL A 29 -9.38 -8.38 9.63
CA VAL A 29 -9.49 -9.85 9.75
C VAL A 29 -8.12 -10.53 9.80
N LYS A 30 -7.16 -10.08 8.98
CA LYS A 30 -5.79 -10.59 8.94
C LYS A 30 -4.85 -9.69 8.14
N VAL A 31 -3.55 -9.81 8.40
CA VAL A 31 -2.48 -9.26 7.56
C VAL A 31 -2.23 -10.21 6.38
N MET A 32 -2.15 -9.68 5.16
CA MET A 32 -1.97 -10.47 3.94
C MET A 32 -0.52 -10.49 3.41
N GLY A 33 0.33 -9.61 3.91
CA GLY A 33 1.71 -9.46 3.45
C GLY A 33 2.29 -8.10 3.85
N ARG A 34 3.45 -7.76 3.31
CA ARG A 34 4.15 -6.50 3.61
C ARG A 34 4.87 -5.99 2.36
N LEU A 35 4.69 -4.71 2.04
CA LEU A 35 5.43 -4.07 0.95
C LEU A 35 6.93 -4.07 1.23
N SER A 36 7.73 -4.16 0.17
CA SER A 36 9.18 -3.90 0.23
C SER A 36 9.46 -2.44 0.61
N VAL A 37 10.71 -2.13 0.93
CA VAL A 37 11.12 -0.75 1.22
C VAL A 37 10.86 0.16 0.01
N ALA A 38 11.25 -0.27 -1.19
CA ALA A 38 11.06 0.51 -2.42
C ALA A 38 9.58 0.76 -2.74
N ASP A 39 8.73 -0.25 -2.59
CA ASP A 39 7.29 -0.11 -2.82
C ASP A 39 6.61 0.74 -1.73
N ARG A 40 7.14 0.74 -0.50
CA ARG A 40 6.67 1.60 0.60
C ARG A 40 7.04 3.06 0.38
N GLU A 41 8.25 3.36 -0.11
CA GLU A 41 8.67 4.72 -0.48
C GLU A 41 7.78 5.27 -1.61
N SER A 42 7.47 4.44 -2.62
CA SER A 42 6.54 4.83 -3.67
C SER A 42 5.13 5.11 -3.14
N LEU A 43 4.65 4.36 -2.14
CA LEU A 43 3.37 4.61 -1.50
C LEU A 43 3.39 5.92 -0.71
N GLU A 44 4.47 6.21 0.00
CA GLU A 44 4.62 7.43 0.80
C GLU A 44 4.57 8.69 -0.08
N ALA A 45 5.25 8.68 -1.23
CA ALA A 45 5.15 9.77 -2.21
C ALA A 45 3.71 9.98 -2.70
N VAL A 46 2.97 8.90 -2.99
CA VAL A 46 1.56 8.98 -3.39
C VAL A 46 0.69 9.59 -2.28
N ILE A 47 0.93 9.20 -1.02
CA ILE A 47 0.20 9.76 0.13
C ILE A 47 0.49 11.26 0.28
N GLN A 48 1.76 11.66 0.20
CA GLN A 48 2.16 13.07 0.30
C GLN A 48 1.51 13.91 -0.80
N THR A 49 1.44 13.41 -2.03
CA THR A 49 0.74 14.08 -3.13
C THR A 49 -0.76 14.22 -2.86
N ILE A 50 -1.42 13.20 -2.31
CA ILE A 50 -2.86 13.25 -1.98
C ILE A 50 -3.15 14.26 -0.85
N LEU A 51 -2.26 14.32 0.15
CA LEU A 51 -2.41 15.19 1.32
C LEU A 51 -1.89 16.61 1.08
N GLY A 52 -1.18 16.87 -0.03
CA GLY A 52 -0.59 18.16 -0.35
C GLY A 52 0.64 18.51 0.49
N THR A 53 1.40 17.50 0.91
CA THR A 53 2.61 17.65 1.74
C THR A 53 3.90 17.32 0.99
N SER A 54 3.80 17.15 -0.33
CA SER A 54 4.90 16.90 -1.27
C SER A 54 5.52 18.19 -1.79
#